data_AF-A0A920Q469-F1
#
_entry.id   AF-A0A920Q469-F1
#
_cell.length_a   1.000
_cell.length_b   1.000
_cell.length_c   1.000
_cell.angle_alpha   90.00
_cell.angle_beta   90.00
_cell.angle_gamma   90.00
#
_symmetry.space_group_name_H-M   'P 1'
#
loop_
_entity.id
_entity.type
_entity.pdbx_description
1 polymer ?
#
loop_
_entity_poly.entity_id
_entity_poly.type
_entity_poly.pdbx_seq_one_letter_code
_entity_poly.pdbx_strand_id
1 'polypeptide(L)' 'MNRSQKQETVALLNERGAFTLRKSVEDVAEALGVSRFTVYNYLERAETD' A
#
# COMPACT_ATOMS: atom_id res chain seq x y z
N MET A 1 -12.71 -3.72 4.78
CA MET A 1 -11.63 -4.58 4.23
C MET A 1 -10.88 -5.21 5.37
N ASN A 2 -10.65 -6.52 5.29
CA ASN A 2 -9.75 -7.20 6.20
C ASN A 2 -8.28 -6.87 5.85
N ARG A 3 -7.33 -7.33 6.67
CA ARG A 3 -5.90 -7.07 6.47
C ARG A 3 -5.39 -7.60 5.13
N SER A 4 -5.74 -8.83 4.77
CA SER A 4 -5.27 -9.47 3.53
C SER A 4 -5.72 -8.69 2.29
N GLN A 5 -6.97 -8.23 2.27
CA GLN A 5 -7.49 -7.38 1.19
C GLN A 5 -6.74 -6.05 1.08
N LYS A 6 -6.34 -5.43 2.20
CA LYS A 6 -5.54 -4.20 2.18
C LYS A 6 -4.12 -4.46 1.65
N GLN A 7 -3.52 -5.59 2.01
CA GLN A 7 -2.20 -6.00 1.50
C GLN A 7 -2.24 -6.24 -0.02
N GLU A 8 -3.22 -7.01 -0.50
CA GLU A 8 -3.42 -7.26 -1.93
C GLU A 8 -3.66 -5.96 -2.71
N THR A 9 -4.45 -5.04 -2.14
CA THR A 9 -4.68 -3.71 -2.75
C THR A 9 -3.39 -2.92 -2.86
N VAL A 10 -2.54 -2.90 -1.82
CA VAL A 10 -1.25 -2.20 -1.87
C VAL A 10 -0.30 -2.85 -2.88
N ALA A 11 -0.24 -4.19 -2.93
CA ALA A 11 0.59 -4.90 -3.91
C ALA A 11 0.18 -4.56 -5.35
N LEU A 12 -1.13 -4.58 -5.62
CA LEU A 12 -1.67 -4.26 -6.94
C LEU A 12 -1.45 -2.80 -7.36
N LEU A 13 -1.53 -1.87 -6.41
CA LEU A 13 -1.18 -0.47 -6.65
C LEU A 13 0.32 -0.30 -6.93
N ASN A 14 1.17 -1.08 -6.25
CA ASN A 14 2.61 -1.08 -6.48
C ASN A 14 2.96 -1.59 -7.88
N GLU A 15 2.39 -2.73 -8.28
CA GLU A 15 2.56 -3.30 -9.62
C GLU A 15 2.18 -2.31 -10.73
N ARG A 16 1.13 -1.49 -10.49
CA ARG A 16 0.67 -0.45 -11.42
C ARG A 16 1.47 0.86 -11.35
N GLY A 17 2.49 0.93 -10.52
CA GLY A 17 3.35 2.12 -10.39
C GLY A 17 2.71 3.28 -9.64
N ALA A 18 1.63 3.06 -8.87
CA ALA A 18 0.94 4.12 -8.14
C ALA A 18 1.87 4.86 -7.16
N PHE A 19 2.85 4.16 -6.58
CA PHE A 19 3.79 4.72 -5.61
C PHE A 19 4.93 5.56 -6.22
N THR A 20 4.97 5.70 -7.56
CA THR A 20 5.85 6.67 -8.23
C THR A 20 5.32 8.09 -8.12
N LEU A 21 4.03 8.25 -7.84
CA LEU A 21 3.38 9.55 -7.70
C LEU A 21 3.74 10.19 -6.35
N ARG A 22 3.95 11.51 -6.36
CA ARG A 22 4.19 12.29 -5.14
C ARG A 22 2.98 12.19 -4.21
N LYS A 23 3.23 11.91 -2.93
CA LYS A 23 2.21 11.74 -1.86
C LYS A 23 1.29 10.50 -1.99
N SER A 24 1.59 9.59 -2.91
CA SER A 24 0.81 8.35 -3.09
C SER A 24 0.67 7.52 -1.80
N VAL A 25 1.71 7.48 -0.95
CA VAL A 25 1.68 6.75 0.32
C VAL A 25 0.71 7.39 1.31
N GLU A 26 0.71 8.73 1.42
CA GLU A 26 -0.26 9.49 2.21
C GLU A 26 -1.69 9.18 1.75
N ASP A 27 -1.96 9.29 0.44
CA ASP A 27 -3.29 9.13 -0.14
C ASP A 27 -3.82 7.70 0.05
N VAL A 28 -2.97 6.69 -0.16
CA VAL A 28 -3.33 5.27 0.04
C VAL A 28 -3.55 4.96 1.52
N ALA A 29 -2.72 5.52 2.42
CA ALA A 29 -2.88 5.34 3.86
C ALA A 29 -4.23 5.88 4.34
N GLU A 30 -4.61 7.08 3.89
CA GLU A 30 -5.91 7.69 4.18
C GLU A 30 -7.05 6.83 3.63
N ALA A 31 -7.01 6.46 2.35
CA ALA A 31 -8.06 5.67 1.70
C ALA A 31 -8.27 4.29 2.34
N LEU A 32 -7.19 3.64 2.80
CA LEU A 32 -7.26 2.34 3.47
C LEU A 32 -7.49 2.45 4.97
N GLY A 33 -7.51 3.65 5.55
CA GLY A 33 -7.65 3.88 6.99
C GLY A 33 -6.52 3.21 7.79
N VAL A 34 -5.27 3.38 7.35
CA VAL A 34 -4.07 2.86 8.00
C VAL A 34 -3.00 3.94 8.09
N SER A 35 -1.92 3.68 8.83
CA SER A 35 -0.79 4.60 8.88
C SER A 35 0.09 4.47 7.64
N ARG A 36 0.85 5.53 7.29
CA ARG A 36 1.90 5.44 6.25
C ARG A 36 2.90 4.33 6.54
N PHE A 37 3.26 4.13 7.80
CA PHE A 37 4.11 3.03 8.25
C PHE A 37 3.52 1.67 7.87
N THR A 38 2.19 1.49 8.03
CA THR A 38 1.50 0.26 7.64
C THR A 38 1.54 0.03 6.13
N VAL A 39 1.43 1.09 5.31
CA VAL A 39 1.58 0.98 3.85
C VAL A 39 3.00 0.54 3.48
N TYR A 40 4.04 1.13 4.07
CA TYR A 40 5.42 0.67 3.85
C TYR A 40 5.62 -0.80 4.25
N ASN A 41 5.03 -1.26 5.35
CA ASN A 41 5.10 -2.68 5.73
C ASN A 41 4.39 -3.61 4.75
N TYR A 42 3.32 -3.14 4.09
CA TYR A 42 2.65 -3.91 3.05
C TYR A 42 3.47 -3.94 1.75
N LEU A 43 4.13 -2.83 1.38
CA LEU A 43 5.06 -2.78 0.25
C LEU A 43 6.24 -3.75 0.44
N GLU A 44 6.91 -3.68 1.60
CA GLU A 44 8.02 -4.57 1.94
C GLU A 44 7.63 -6.05 1.87
N ARG A 45 6.44 -6.40 2.35
CA ARG A 45 5.89 -7.75 2.21
C ARG A 45 5.69 -8.14 0.75
N ALA A 46 5.07 -7.28 -0.05
CA ALA A 46 4.79 -7.55 -1.45
C ALA A 46 6.05 -7.68 -2.33
N GLU A 47 7.19 -7.12 -1.91
CA GLU A 47 8.49 -7.28 -2.58
C GLU A 47 9.25 -8.55 -2.15
N THR A 48 8.90 -9.11 -0.98
CA THR A 48 9.57 -10.29 -0.42
C THR A 48 8.86 -11.61 -0.79
N ASP A 49 7.58 -11.53 -1.16
CA ASP A 49 6.77 -12.64 -1.68
C ASP A 49 7.00 -12.86 -3.19
#